data_AF-A0A8J7D3N3-F1
#
_entry.id   AF-A0A8J7D3N3-F1
#
_cell.length_a   1.000
_cell.length_b   1.000
_cell.length_c   1.000
_cell.angle_alpha   90.00
_cell.angle_beta   90.00
_cell.angle_gamma   90.00
#
_symmetry.space_group_name_H-M   'P 1'
#
loop_
_entity.id
_entity.type
_entity.pdbx_description
1 polymer ?
#
loop_
_entity_poly.entity_id
_entity_poly.type
_entity_poly.pdbx_seq_one_letter_code
_entity_poly.pdbx_strand_id
1 'polypeptide(L)'
;MATREDNLKKINAELEAMSDDELSMVAGGTKDQTGGDSRLLYERGLVNKWYYTTEIGSDWIEKSAEIDAGWAKAGITCVTKPGADNLYFLNGKQISRDEAWNHVKANFKKINTIVEEIDMFPIPDEF
;
A
#
# COMPACT_ATOMS: atom_id res chain seq x y z
N MET A 1 -4.77 14.00 -41.94
CA MET A 1 -4.93 12.70 -41.27
C MET A 1 -3.53 12.21 -40.92
N ALA A 2 -3.23 11.97 -39.65
CA ALA A 2 -1.93 11.42 -39.24
C ALA A 2 -1.77 10.01 -39.81
N THR A 3 -0.60 9.70 -40.36
CA THR A 3 -0.35 8.38 -40.93
C THR A 3 -0.11 7.35 -39.81
N ARG A 4 -0.29 6.06 -40.11
CA ARG A 4 -0.06 4.97 -39.15
C ARG A 4 1.37 5.02 -38.57
N GLU A 5 2.34 5.43 -39.37
CA GLU A 5 3.73 5.60 -38.94
C GLU A 5 3.93 6.78 -38.00
N ASP A 6 3.22 7.90 -38.21
CA ASP A 6 3.28 9.06 -37.31
C ASP A 6 2.69 8.73 -35.94
N ASN A 7 1.62 7.94 -35.89
CA ASN A 7 1.01 7.49 -34.64
C ASN A 7 1.95 6.55 -33.86
N LEU A 8 2.63 5.62 -34.54
CA LEU A 8 3.58 4.71 -33.92
C LEU A 8 4.80 5.45 -33.35
N LYS A 9 5.32 6.44 -34.08
CA LYS A 9 6.43 7.27 -33.60
C LYS A 9 6.03 8.09 -32.37
N LYS A 10 4.80 8.60 -32.34
CA LYS A 10 4.31 9.38 -31.21
C LYS A 10 4.13 8.53 -29.96
N ILE A 11 3.58 7.32 -30.11
CA ILE A 11 3.44 6.36 -29.00
C ILE A 11 4.81 5.93 -28.45
N ASN A 12 5.78 5.64 -29.33
CA ASN A 12 7.11 5.25 -28.88
C ASN A 12 7.86 6.39 -28.20
N ALA A 13 7.70 7.63 -28.68
CA ALA A 13 8.28 8.81 -28.04
C ALA A 13 7.65 9.11 -26.68
N GLU A 14 6.34 8.85 -26.51
CA GLU A 14 5.67 8.95 -25.21
C GLU A 14 6.14 7.84 -24.25
N LEU A 15 6.40 6.62 -24.73
CA LEU A 15 6.93 5.52 -23.92
C LEU A 15 8.38 5.74 -23.47
N GLU A 16 9.23 6.31 -24.32
CA GLU A 16 10.62 6.65 -23.96
C GLU A 16 10.70 7.88 -23.03
N ALA A 17 9.63 8.69 -22.96
CA ALA A 17 9.54 9.86 -22.09
C ALA A 17 8.89 9.55 -20.73
N MET A 18 8.31 8.36 -20.55
CA MET A 18 7.80 7.90 -19.27
C MET A 18 8.95 7.48 -18.35
N SER A 19 8.89 7.90 -17.10
CA SER A 19 9.82 7.42 -16.08
C SER A 19 9.64 5.92 -15.82
N ASP A 20 10.67 5.23 -15.31
CA ASP A 20 10.57 3.82 -14.90
C ASP A 20 9.41 3.59 -13.91
N ASP A 21 9.11 4.60 -13.09
CA ASP A 21 7.97 4.60 -12.17
C ASP A 21 6.62 4.59 -12.91
N GLU A 22 6.47 5.36 -14.00
CA GLU A 22 5.27 5.39 -14.85
C GLU A 22 5.14 4.13 -15.71
N LEU A 23 6.25 3.58 -16.20
CA LEU A 23 6.29 2.29 -16.90
C LEU A 23 5.90 1.14 -15.95
N SER A 24 6.27 1.21 -14.67
CA SER A 24 5.84 0.24 -13.64
C SER A 24 4.33 0.31 -13.37
N MET A 25 3.74 1.50 -13.46
CA MET A 25 2.29 1.69 -13.31
C MET A 25 1.49 1.12 -14.48
N VAL A 26 2.06 1.12 -15.69
CA VAL A 26 1.43 0.54 -16.90
C VAL A 26 1.56 -0.99 -16.94
N ALA A 27 2.56 -1.57 -16.27
CA ALA A 27 2.83 -3.01 -16.26
C ALA A 27 2.02 -3.83 -15.24
N GLY A 28 1.21 -3.21 -14.38
CA GLY A 28 0.22 -3.91 -13.55
C GLY A 28 0.82 -4.71 -12.37
N GLY A 29 0.72 -4.08 -11.19
CA GLY A 29 0.42 -4.68 -9.88
C GLY A 29 1.08 -6.01 -9.51
N THR A 30 2.11 -5.96 -8.65
CA THR A 30 2.58 -7.09 -7.80
C THR A 30 3.57 -6.63 -6.74
N LYS A 31 4.78 -6.24 -7.16
CA LYS A 31 5.85 -5.82 -6.27
C LYS A 31 5.73 -4.34 -5.92
N ASP A 32 5.31 -3.50 -6.86
CA ASP A 32 5.11 -2.06 -6.62
C ASP A 32 3.87 -1.76 -5.78
N GLN A 33 2.80 -2.55 -5.95
CA GLN A 33 1.64 -2.49 -5.04
C GLN A 33 2.04 -2.88 -3.63
N THR A 34 2.81 -3.97 -3.48
CA THR A 34 3.30 -4.47 -2.20
C THR A 34 4.30 -3.48 -1.58
N GLY A 35 5.18 -2.86 -2.36
CA GLY A 35 6.08 -1.80 -1.91
C GLY A 35 5.36 -0.52 -1.51
N GLY A 36 4.37 -0.12 -2.30
CA GLY A 36 3.49 1.01 -1.98
C GLY A 36 2.70 0.78 -0.70
N ASP A 37 2.17 -0.43 -0.51
CA ASP A 37 1.50 -0.81 0.73
C ASP A 37 2.48 -0.81 1.91
N SER A 38 3.67 -1.37 1.74
CA SER A 38 4.73 -1.38 2.77
C SER A 38 5.05 0.02 3.28
N ARG A 39 5.25 0.98 2.37
CA ARG A 39 5.49 2.39 2.73
C ARG A 39 4.30 3.00 3.48
N LEU A 40 3.09 2.84 2.97
CA LEU A 40 1.88 3.43 3.56
C LEU A 40 1.53 2.82 4.93
N LEU A 41 1.82 1.54 5.13
CA LEU A 41 1.68 0.86 6.42
C LEU A 41 2.72 1.38 7.42
N TYR A 42 3.96 1.62 6.98
CA TYR A 42 5.02 2.18 7.81
C TYR A 42 4.72 3.61 8.25
N GLU A 43 4.28 4.47 7.33
CA GLU A 43 3.86 5.86 7.63
C GLU A 43 2.71 5.92 8.65
N ARG A 44 1.98 4.82 8.83
CA ARG A 44 0.88 4.65 9.79
C ARG A 44 1.29 3.86 11.05
N GLY A 45 2.55 3.50 11.20
CA GLY A 45 3.04 2.73 12.36
C GLY A 45 2.50 1.30 12.43
N LEU A 46 1.97 0.75 11.33
CA LEU A 46 1.49 -0.63 11.26
C LEU A 46 2.63 -1.62 11.02
N VAL A 47 3.74 -1.18 10.43
CA VAL A 47 4.98 -1.96 10.28
C VAL A 47 6.17 -1.14 10.75
N ASN A 48 7.25 -1.82 11.16
CA ASN A 48 8.43 -1.17 11.72
C ASN A 48 9.43 -0.70 10.66
N LYS A 49 9.33 -1.24 9.44
CA LYS A 49 10.15 -0.91 8.29
C LYS A 49 9.27 -0.96 7.04
N TRP A 50 9.62 -0.15 6.04
CA TRP A 50 9.10 -0.29 4.69
C TRP A 50 10.16 -0.83 3.75
N TYR A 51 9.71 -1.49 2.68
CA TYR A 51 10.57 -2.15 1.71
C TYR A 51 10.38 -1.56 0.32
N TYR A 52 11.49 -1.37 -0.39
CA TYR A 52 11.44 -1.10 -1.81
C TYR A 52 11.02 -2.35 -2.61
N THR A 53 10.47 -2.14 -3.81
CA THR A 53 10.11 -3.21 -4.76
C THR A 53 11.25 -4.21 -4.97
N THR A 54 12.49 -3.71 -5.10
CA THR A 54 13.70 -4.53 -5.28
C THR A 54 14.03 -5.39 -4.07
N GLU A 55 13.82 -4.86 -2.86
CA GLU A 55 13.97 -5.62 -1.61
C GLU A 55 12.88 -6.69 -1.50
N ILE A 56 11.61 -6.36 -1.77
CA ILE A 56 10.52 -7.34 -1.75
C ILE A 56 10.79 -8.47 -2.75
N GLY A 57 11.36 -8.14 -3.92
CA GLY A 57 11.75 -9.12 -4.91
C GLY A 57 12.88 -10.06 -4.47
N SER A 58 13.79 -9.61 -3.60
CA SER A 58 14.94 -10.41 -3.16
C SER A 58 14.61 -11.37 -2.01
N ASP A 59 13.58 -11.05 -1.22
CA ASP A 59 13.07 -11.93 -0.18
C ASP A 59 11.56 -11.78 -0.07
N TRP A 60 10.85 -12.42 -1.01
CA TRP A 60 9.41 -12.30 -1.11
C TRP A 60 8.71 -12.84 0.13
N ILE A 61 9.11 -14.03 0.61
CA ILE A 61 8.39 -14.74 1.67
C ILE A 61 8.41 -13.95 2.97
N GLU A 62 9.58 -13.46 3.39
CA GLU A 62 9.72 -12.73 4.65
C GLU A 62 9.01 -11.37 4.56
N LYS A 63 9.29 -10.60 3.51
CA LYS A 63 8.82 -9.21 3.40
C LYS A 63 7.33 -9.13 3.12
N SER A 64 6.78 -10.05 2.34
CA SER A 64 5.34 -10.07 2.06
C SER A 64 4.55 -10.50 3.31
N ALA A 65 5.09 -11.39 4.14
CA ALA A 65 4.50 -11.76 5.42
C ALA A 65 4.45 -10.58 6.41
N GLU A 66 5.48 -9.75 6.47
CA GLU A 66 5.46 -8.54 7.31
C GLU A 66 4.40 -7.53 6.85
N ILE A 67 4.22 -7.38 5.55
CA ILE A 67 3.21 -6.50 4.95
C ILE A 67 1.80 -7.03 5.25
N ASP A 68 1.59 -8.34 5.10
CA ASP A 68 0.33 -8.99 5.45
C ASP A 68 0.03 -8.85 6.96
N ALA A 69 1.04 -8.95 7.82
CA ALA A 69 0.90 -8.69 9.25
C ALA A 69 0.57 -7.22 9.56
N GLY A 70 1.10 -6.26 8.79
CA GLY A 70 0.75 -4.85 8.88
C GLY A 70 -0.72 -4.59 8.57
N TRP A 71 -1.24 -5.22 7.51
CA TRP A 71 -2.66 -5.18 7.17
C TRP A 71 -3.54 -5.81 8.26
N ALA A 72 -3.09 -6.93 8.84
CA ALA A 72 -3.82 -7.61 9.90
C ALA A 72 -4.01 -6.73 11.15
N LYS A 73 -3.01 -5.91 11.50
CA LYS A 73 -3.14 -4.91 12.59
C LYS A 73 -4.23 -3.87 12.33
N ALA A 74 -4.55 -3.60 11.06
CA ALA A 74 -5.65 -2.73 10.68
C ALA A 74 -6.99 -3.46 10.47
N GLY A 75 -7.06 -4.75 10.81
CA GLY A 75 -8.27 -5.57 10.65
C GLY A 75 -8.52 -6.06 9.22
N ILE A 76 -7.53 -5.96 8.33
CA ILE A 76 -7.61 -6.43 6.95
C ILE A 76 -6.77 -7.69 6.80
N THR A 77 -7.35 -8.76 6.27
CA THR A 77 -6.55 -9.89 5.80
C THR A 77 -6.04 -9.58 4.41
N CYS A 78 -4.73 -9.50 4.24
CA CYS A 78 -4.08 -9.36 2.95
C CYS A 78 -3.46 -10.69 2.54
N VAL A 79 -3.53 -11.03 1.26
CA VAL A 79 -2.79 -12.13 0.65
C VAL A 79 -1.96 -11.54 -0.47
N THR A 80 -0.69 -11.31 -0.16
CA THR A 80 0.30 -10.81 -1.11
C THR A 80 0.62 -11.85 -2.19
N LYS A 81 0.77 -11.43 -3.45
CA LYS A 81 1.12 -12.33 -4.57
C LYS A 81 2.31 -11.82 -5.39
N PRO A 82 3.33 -12.66 -5.68
CA PRO A 82 4.55 -12.23 -6.37
C PRO A 82 4.38 -11.96 -7.87
N GLY A 83 3.28 -12.46 -8.45
CA GLY A 83 2.97 -12.34 -9.89
C GLY A 83 1.51 -11.97 -10.22
N ALA A 84 0.69 -11.62 -9.21
CA ALA A 84 -0.65 -11.05 -9.42
C ALA A 84 -0.98 -9.97 -8.38
N ASP A 85 -2.09 -9.26 -8.58
CA ASP A 85 -2.59 -8.31 -7.58
C ASP A 85 -2.81 -8.97 -6.21
N ASN A 86 -2.53 -8.19 -5.16
CA ASN A 86 -2.80 -8.58 -3.79
C ASN A 86 -4.31 -8.71 -3.56
N LEU A 87 -4.71 -9.65 -2.70
CA LEU A 87 -6.12 -9.82 -2.32
C LEU A 87 -6.34 -9.27 -0.92
N TYR A 88 -7.40 -8.48 -0.75
CA TYR A 88 -7.76 -7.87 0.52
C TYR A 88 -9.12 -8.37 0.97
N PHE A 89 -9.25 -8.68 2.26
CA PHE A 89 -10.48 -9.14 2.86
C PHE A 89 -10.77 -8.38 4.14
N LEU A 90 -12.01 -7.91 4.27
CA LEU A 90 -12.55 -7.33 5.49
C LEU A 90 -13.70 -8.22 5.98
N ASN A 91 -13.58 -8.75 7.19
CA ASN A 91 -14.56 -9.68 7.77
C ASN A 91 -14.87 -10.88 6.85
N GLY A 92 -13.85 -11.41 6.17
CA GLY A 92 -13.96 -12.54 5.24
C GLY A 92 -14.54 -12.21 3.86
N LYS A 93 -14.97 -10.96 3.62
CA LYS A 93 -15.43 -10.52 2.29
C LYS A 93 -14.26 -9.90 1.53
N GLN A 94 -14.03 -10.35 0.30
CA GLN A 94 -13.04 -9.73 -0.58
C GLN A 94 -13.45 -8.30 -0.92
N ILE A 95 -12.51 -7.38 -0.80
CA ILE A 95 -12.65 -5.96 -1.12
C ILE A 95 -11.50 -5.51 -2.03
N SER A 96 -11.66 -4.35 -2.65
CA SER A 96 -10.59 -3.69 -3.40
C SER A 96 -9.51 -3.12 -2.47
N ARG A 97 -8.33 -2.87 -3.03
CA ARG A 97 -7.23 -2.18 -2.34
C ARG A 97 -7.64 -0.81 -1.82
N ASP A 98 -8.44 -0.06 -2.59
CA ASP A 98 -8.92 1.27 -2.20
C ASP A 98 -9.89 1.19 -1.02
N GLU A 99 -10.80 0.19 -1.02
CA GLU A 99 -11.68 -0.07 0.12
C GLU A 99 -10.91 -0.44 1.38
N ALA A 100 -9.84 -1.24 1.25
CA ALA A 100 -8.96 -1.59 2.36
C ALA A 100 -8.28 -0.33 2.93
N TRP A 101 -7.74 0.54 2.07
CA TRP A 101 -7.13 1.80 2.50
C TRP A 101 -8.13 2.78 3.10
N ASN A 102 -9.36 2.83 2.59
CA ASN A 102 -10.43 3.65 3.19
C ASN A 102 -10.79 3.15 4.59
N HIS A 103 -10.82 1.83 4.81
CA HIS A 103 -11.02 1.25 6.13
C HIS A 103 -9.89 1.64 7.11
N VAL A 104 -8.63 1.52 6.68
CA VAL A 104 -7.47 1.95 7.47
C VAL A 104 -7.58 3.43 7.83
N LYS A 105 -7.82 4.31 6.85
CA LYS A 105 -7.97 5.76 7.08
C LYS A 105 -9.07 6.09 8.08
N ALA A 106 -10.22 5.40 7.99
CA ALA A 106 -11.35 5.59 8.91
C ALA A 106 -11.01 5.15 10.34
N ASN A 107 -10.28 4.05 10.52
CA ASN A 107 -9.89 3.54 11.83
C ASN A 107 -8.76 4.35 12.49
N PHE A 108 -7.82 4.87 11.71
CA PHE A 108 -6.75 5.74 12.26
C PHE A 108 -7.28 7.04 12.85
N LYS A 109 -8.35 7.60 12.27
CA LYS A 109 -9.01 8.79 12.84
C LYS A 109 -9.57 8.49 14.24
N LYS A 110 -10.09 7.28 14.48
CA LYS A 110 -10.58 6.87 15.81
C LYS A 110 -9.45 6.67 16.82
N ILE A 111 -8.30 6.13 16.40
CA ILE A 111 -7.17 5.90 17.30
C ILE A 111 -6.59 7.24 17.80
N ASN A 112 -6.42 8.23 16.91
CA ASN A 112 -5.95 9.56 17.35
C ASN A 112 -6.96 10.27 18.27
N THR A 113 -8.27 10.17 18.00
CA THR A 113 -9.28 10.75 18.89
C THR A 113 -9.29 10.08 20.27
N ILE A 114 -9.08 8.76 20.35
CA ILE A 114 -8.99 8.06 21.64
C ILE A 114 -7.71 8.45 22.41
N VAL A 115 -6.57 8.61 21.73
CA VAL A 115 -5.33 9.07 22.38
C VAL A 115 -5.49 10.51 22.90
N GLU A 116 -6.12 11.40 22.14
CA GLU A 116 -6.44 12.77 22.59
C GLU A 116 -7.41 12.78 23.78
N GLU A 117 -8.41 11.90 23.82
CA GLU A 117 -9.33 11.78 24.96
C GLU A 117 -8.66 11.19 26.22
N ILE A 118 -7.67 10.31 26.08
CA ILE A 118 -6.92 9.73 27.21
C ILE A 118 -5.94 10.77 27.79
N ASP A 119 -5.29 11.58 26.96
CA ASP A 119 -4.42 12.69 27.40
C ASP A 119 -5.20 13.86 28.04
N MET A 120 -6.53 13.85 27.91
CA MET A 120 -7.43 14.80 28.57
C MET A 120 -7.88 14.38 29.97
N PHE A 121 -7.51 13.18 30.45
CA PHE A 121 -7.65 12.87 31.87
C PHE A 121 -6.43 13.43 32.60
N PRO A 122 -6.55 14.56 33.33
CA PRO A 122 -5.47 14.98 34.20
C PRO A 122 -5.16 13.82 35.14
N ILE A 123 -3.89 13.40 35.17
CA ILE A 123 -3.36 12.59 36.26
C ILE A 123 -3.78 13.34 37.53
N PRO A 124 -4.57 12.75 38.43
CA PRO A 124 -4.88 13.41 39.69
C PRO A 124 -3.55 13.70 40.39
N ASP A 125 -3.28 14.99 40.63
CA ASP A 125 -2.20 15.41 41.52
C ASP A 125 -2.55 14.93 42.94
N GLU A 126 -2.20 13.69 43.24
CA GLU A 126 -2.40 13.02 44.53
C GLU A 126 -1.20 12.06 44.72
N PHE A 127 -0.30 12.16 45.69
CA PHE A 127 -0.15 12.93 46.95
C PHE A 127 1.34 13.07 47.28
#